data_AF-M0L484-F1
#
_entry.id   AF-M0L484-F1
#
_cell.length_a   1.000
_cell.length_b   1.000
_cell.length_c   1.000
_cell.angle_alpha   90.00
_cell.angle_beta   90.00
_cell.angle_gamma   90.00
#
_symmetry.space_group_name_H-M   'P 1'
#
loop_
_entity.id
_entity.type
_entity.pdbx_description
1 polymer ?
#
loop_
_entity_poly.entity_id
_entity_poly.type
_entity_poly.pdbx_seq_one_letter_code
_entity_poly.pdbx_strand_id
1 'polypeptide(L)'
;MIALLLGSALVLGYVQYDTVFGSVQPTLTVENNDTTAYQLSAYTVESSEQAMYMNFEVTTRDGERRLKTLSQLVWPDGDRNVTFADDGVPIQQITVAPGETVTTTIDGWARGDVTVYLGEKISDNETHVYTRMRTCPRTGQKHSVTFKEDGGISGSSLCA
;
A
#
# COMPACT_ATOMS: atom_id res chain seq x y z
N MET A 1 -70.80 4.40 -22.65
CA MET A 1 -69.91 3.21 -22.72
C MET A 1 -68.70 3.65 -23.53
N ILE A 2 -67.45 3.60 -23.10
CA ILE A 2 -66.72 2.56 -22.37
C ILE A 2 -65.64 3.23 -21.52
N ALA A 3 -65.54 2.86 -20.25
CA ALA A 3 -64.38 3.08 -19.41
C ALA A 3 -63.27 2.10 -19.81
N LEU A 4 -62.01 2.54 -19.87
CA LEU A 4 -60.86 1.63 -19.87
C LEU A 4 -59.70 2.24 -19.08
N LEU A 5 -59.15 1.36 -18.26
CA LEU A 5 -58.29 1.49 -17.11
C LEU A 5 -56.85 1.13 -17.50
N LEU A 6 -55.90 1.52 -16.62
CA LEU A 6 -54.56 0.93 -16.41
C LEU A 6 -53.47 1.28 -17.45
N GLY A 7 -52.22 1.50 -17.08
CA GLY A 7 -51.56 1.36 -15.79
C GLY A 7 -50.15 1.95 -15.85
N SER A 8 -49.72 2.61 -14.77
CA SER A 8 -48.39 3.18 -14.65
C SER A 8 -47.36 2.05 -14.53
N ALA A 9 -46.48 1.93 -15.52
CA ALA A 9 -45.38 0.99 -15.50
C ALA A 9 -44.31 1.44 -14.48
N LEU A 10 -44.18 0.68 -13.39
CA LEU A 10 -43.02 0.73 -12.51
C LEU A 10 -41.84 0.10 -13.28
N VAL A 11 -40.97 0.94 -13.83
CA VAL A 11 -39.66 0.50 -14.33
C VAL A 11 -38.82 0.19 -13.10
N LEU A 12 -38.82 -1.07 -12.68
CA LEU A 12 -37.83 -1.61 -11.76
C LEU A 12 -36.49 -1.59 -12.51
N GLY A 13 -35.67 -0.60 -12.20
CA GLY A 13 -34.28 -0.54 -12.63
C GLY A 13 -33.54 -1.75 -12.05
N TYR A 14 -33.30 -2.75 -12.88
CA TYR A 14 -32.36 -3.82 -12.57
C TYR A 14 -30.97 -3.20 -12.57
N VAL A 15 -30.40 -3.01 -11.37
CA VAL A 15 -28.98 -2.72 -11.23
C VAL A 15 -28.27 -4.00 -11.65
N GLN A 16 -27.64 -3.98 -12.83
CA GLN A 16 -26.79 -5.09 -13.25
C GLN A 16 -25.54 -5.05 -12.36
N TYR A 17 -25.47 -5.98 -11.42
CA TYR A 17 -24.19 -6.29 -10.78
C TYR A 17 -23.36 -7.04 -11.83
N ASP A 18 -22.53 -6.29 -12.55
CA ASP A 18 -21.39 -6.88 -13.24
C ASP A 18 -20.56 -7.61 -12.18
N THR A 19 -20.62 -8.94 -12.20
CA THR A 19 -19.70 -9.76 -11.43
C THR A 19 -18.36 -9.71 -12.15
N VAL A 20 -17.61 -8.65 -11.89
CA VAL A 20 -16.19 -8.58 -12.22
C VAL A 20 -15.50 -9.65 -11.38
N PHE A 21 -15.12 -10.77 -12.01
CA PHE A 21 -14.13 -11.70 -11.43
C PHE A 21 -12.76 -11.02 -11.46
N GLY A 22 -12.60 -9.97 -10.64
CA GLY A 22 -11.32 -9.32 -10.41
C GLY A 22 -10.43 -10.21 -9.54
N SER A 23 -9.11 -10.08 -9.68
CA SER A 23 -8.19 -10.61 -8.68
C SER A 23 -8.61 -10.10 -7.30
N VAL A 24 -8.78 -11.00 -6.33
CA VAL A 24 -8.97 -10.58 -4.94
C VAL A 24 -7.66 -9.94 -4.49
N GLN A 25 -7.64 -8.61 -4.48
CA GLN A 25 -6.50 -7.81 -4.07
C GLN A 25 -6.09 -8.16 -2.64
N PRO A 26 -4.78 -8.09 -2.30
CA PRO A 26 -4.34 -8.22 -0.92
C PRO A 26 -5.02 -7.19 -0.03
N THR A 27 -5.39 -7.58 1.18
CA THR A 27 -5.80 -6.64 2.23
C THR A 27 -4.57 -6.22 3.03
N LEU A 28 -4.43 -4.93 3.32
CA LEU A 28 -3.40 -4.37 4.20
C LEU A 28 -4.06 -3.73 5.42
N THR A 29 -3.60 -4.09 6.61
CA THR A 29 -3.92 -3.38 7.86
C THR A 29 -2.67 -2.69 8.39
N VAL A 30 -2.74 -1.38 8.59
CA VAL A 30 -1.68 -0.56 9.19
C VAL A 30 -2.16 -0.06 10.53
N GLU A 31 -1.44 -0.41 11.59
CA GLU A 31 -1.74 0.00 12.96
C GLU A 31 -0.59 0.85 13.49
N ASN A 32 -0.92 1.98 14.11
CA ASN A 32 0.06 2.86 14.72
C ASN A 32 -0.21 3.01 16.22
N ASN A 33 0.52 2.25 17.01
CA ASN A 33 0.51 2.33 18.46
C ASN A 33 1.60 3.29 18.98
N ASP A 34 2.42 3.88 18.12
CA ASP A 34 3.34 4.94 18.53
C ASP A 34 2.60 6.28 18.70
N THR A 35 3.30 7.22 19.33
CA THR A 35 2.93 8.61 19.56
C THR A 35 3.22 9.54 18.37
N THR A 36 3.80 9.03 17.28
CA THR A 36 4.18 9.82 16.10
C THR A 36 3.47 9.30 14.85
N ALA A 37 3.25 10.18 13.85
CA ALA A 37 2.61 9.82 12.60
C ALA A 37 3.61 9.22 11.60
N TYR A 38 3.13 8.28 10.78
CA TYR A 38 3.93 7.61 9.75
C TYR A 38 3.26 7.72 8.38
N GLN A 39 4.07 7.75 7.33
CA GLN A 39 3.64 7.52 5.96
C GLN A 39 4.13 6.14 5.53
N LEU A 40 3.22 5.29 5.04
CA LEU A 40 3.53 4.00 4.46
C LEU A 40 3.21 4.05 2.96
N SER A 41 4.23 3.84 2.14
CA SER A 41 4.10 3.67 0.69
C SER A 41 4.10 2.18 0.36
N ALA A 42 3.12 1.74 -0.44
CA ALA A 42 3.03 0.40 -0.98
C ALA A 42 3.23 0.43 -2.50
N TYR A 43 4.15 -0.39 -3.00
CA TYR A 43 4.48 -0.55 -4.42
C TYR A 43 4.17 -1.97 -4.87
N THR A 44 3.68 -2.13 -6.09
CA THR A 44 3.39 -3.44 -6.69
C THR A 44 4.23 -3.64 -7.94
N VAL A 45 5.04 -4.72 -7.98
CA VAL A 45 5.91 -5.06 -9.10
C VAL A 45 5.85 -6.55 -9.43
N GLU A 46 6.24 -6.94 -10.64
CA GLU A 46 6.02 -8.30 -11.15
C GLU A 46 6.95 -9.35 -10.50
N SER A 47 8.09 -8.92 -9.95
CA SER A 47 9.07 -9.84 -9.36
C SER A 47 9.92 -9.20 -8.26
N SER A 48 10.51 -10.05 -7.40
CA SER A 48 11.46 -9.60 -6.38
C SER A 48 12.74 -9.01 -6.97
N GLU A 49 13.13 -9.45 -8.18
CA GLU A 49 14.28 -8.87 -8.87
C GLU A 49 13.98 -7.44 -9.28
N GLN A 50 12.84 -7.21 -9.94
CA GLN A 50 12.38 -5.86 -10.29
C GLN A 50 12.27 -4.97 -9.04
N ALA A 51 11.71 -5.51 -7.94
CA ALA A 51 11.61 -4.79 -6.68
C ALA A 51 12.97 -4.26 -6.20
N MET A 52 14.03 -5.08 -6.27
CA MET A 52 15.36 -4.71 -5.77
C MET A 52 16.05 -3.63 -6.60
N TYR A 53 15.65 -3.48 -7.87
CA TYR A 53 16.18 -2.48 -8.80
C TYR A 53 15.34 -1.21 -8.91
N MET A 54 14.21 -1.13 -8.21
CA MET A 54 13.42 0.10 -8.11
C MET A 54 14.28 1.26 -7.59
N ASN A 55 14.17 2.43 -8.22
CA ASN A 55 14.97 3.61 -7.89
C ASN A 55 14.18 4.62 -7.06
N PHE A 56 14.89 5.26 -6.13
CA PHE A 56 14.36 6.25 -5.21
C PHE A 56 15.31 7.43 -5.12
N GLU A 57 14.78 8.64 -5.27
CA GLU A 57 15.47 9.85 -4.86
C GLU A 57 15.39 9.98 -3.34
N VAL A 58 16.53 10.22 -2.71
CA VAL A 58 16.62 10.36 -1.25
C VAL A 58 17.47 11.57 -0.88
N THR A 59 17.19 12.13 0.29
CA THR A 59 18.14 13.01 1.00
C THR A 59 18.84 12.17 2.06
N THR A 60 20.16 12.01 1.96
CA THR A 60 20.94 11.24 2.94
C THR A 60 20.93 11.91 4.31
N ARG A 61 21.36 11.18 5.35
CA ARG A 61 21.54 11.72 6.70
C ARG A 61 22.38 13.00 6.75
N ASP A 62 23.39 13.10 5.87
CA ASP A 62 24.30 14.25 5.75
C ASP A 62 23.74 15.41 4.91
N GLY A 63 22.52 15.24 4.36
CA GLY A 63 21.82 16.27 3.59
C GLY A 63 22.09 16.25 2.08
N GLU A 64 22.77 15.23 1.56
CA GLU A 64 23.04 15.10 0.13
C GLU A 64 21.88 14.42 -0.60
N ARG A 65 21.56 14.89 -1.81
CA ARG A 65 20.61 14.18 -2.68
C ARG A 65 21.29 13.07 -3.44
N ARG A 66 20.72 11.87 -3.40
CA ARG A 66 21.25 10.68 -4.09
C ARG A 66 20.10 9.89 -4.71
N LEU A 67 20.39 9.16 -5.79
CA LEU A 67 19.54 8.09 -6.28
C LEU A 67 19.99 6.78 -5.62
N LYS A 68 19.06 6.03 -5.02
CA LYS A 68 19.31 4.73 -4.40
C LYS A 68 18.34 3.68 -4.94
N THR A 69 18.79 2.43 -5.01
CA THR A 69 17.91 1.30 -5.31
C THR A 69 17.20 0.81 -4.04
N LEU A 70 16.09 0.07 -4.17
CA LEU A 70 15.46 -0.58 -3.01
C LEU A 70 16.45 -1.46 -2.24
N SER A 71 17.36 -2.15 -2.93
CA SER A 71 18.39 -2.99 -2.31
C SER A 71 19.31 -2.22 -1.35
N GLN A 72 19.48 -0.91 -1.57
CA GLN A 72 20.22 0.00 -0.68
C GLN A 72 19.35 0.58 0.44
N LEU A 73 18.01 0.47 0.32
CA LEU A 73 17.01 0.93 1.29
C LEU A 73 16.38 -0.22 2.09
N VAL A 74 16.85 -1.46 1.94
CA VAL A 74 16.34 -2.60 2.74
C VAL A 74 16.55 -2.35 4.23
N TRP A 75 17.68 -1.73 4.58
CA TRP A 75 17.99 -1.32 5.94
C TRP A 75 17.85 0.20 6.07
N PRO A 76 17.03 0.69 7.01
CA PRO A 76 16.96 2.12 7.29
C PRO A 76 18.31 2.67 7.75
N ASP A 77 18.87 3.60 6.99
CA ASP A 77 20.12 4.30 7.32
C ASP A 77 19.93 5.82 7.46
N GLY A 78 18.74 6.23 7.92
CA GLY A 78 18.44 7.64 8.18
C GLY A 78 18.38 8.52 6.93
N ASP A 79 18.16 7.91 5.76
CA ASP A 79 17.72 8.64 4.57
C ASP A 79 16.33 9.26 4.82
N ARG A 80 16.04 10.36 4.13
CA ARG A 80 14.84 11.19 4.31
C ARG A 80 14.21 11.54 2.96
N ASN A 81 12.92 11.85 2.98
CA ASN A 81 12.15 12.28 1.81
C ASN A 81 12.30 11.27 0.65
N VAL A 82 12.08 9.99 0.93
CA VAL A 82 12.29 8.89 -0.01
C VAL A 82 11.19 8.90 -1.06
N THR A 83 11.53 9.43 -2.23
CA THR A 83 10.58 9.58 -3.34
C THR A 83 10.87 8.54 -4.41
N PHE A 84 9.87 7.78 -4.82
CA PHE A 84 10.00 6.83 -5.91
C PHE A 84 10.30 7.55 -7.23
N ALA A 85 11.30 7.06 -7.98
CA ALA A 85 11.85 7.74 -9.14
C ALA A 85 11.52 7.07 -10.48
N ASP A 86 11.02 5.84 -10.47
CA ASP A 86 10.65 5.14 -11.70
C ASP A 86 9.19 5.46 -12.10
N ASP A 87 8.89 5.40 -13.39
CA ASP A 87 7.53 5.54 -13.90
C ASP A 87 6.81 4.19 -14.00
N GLY A 88 5.47 4.22 -13.97
CA GLY A 88 4.63 3.07 -14.35
C GLY A 88 4.45 1.99 -13.28
N VAL A 89 5.02 2.16 -12.08
CA VAL A 89 4.72 1.29 -10.93
C VAL A 89 3.58 1.90 -10.11
N PRO A 90 2.50 1.14 -9.85
CA PRO A 90 1.43 1.60 -8.97
C PRO A 90 1.95 1.89 -7.55
N ILE A 91 1.59 3.06 -7.01
CA ILE A 91 1.95 3.51 -5.67
C ILE A 91 0.67 3.82 -4.89
N GLN A 92 0.58 3.29 -3.68
CA GLN A 92 -0.46 3.64 -2.72
C GLN A 92 0.21 4.21 -1.47
N GLN A 93 -0.18 5.44 -1.08
CA GLN A 93 0.35 6.11 0.11
C GLN A 93 -0.71 6.15 1.21
N ILE A 94 -0.32 5.75 2.41
CA ILE A 94 -1.19 5.67 3.58
C ILE A 94 -0.52 6.46 4.70
N THR A 95 -1.15 7.54 5.14
CA THR A 95 -0.74 8.24 6.36
C THR A 95 -1.51 7.65 7.54
N VAL A 96 -0.82 7.34 8.62
CA VAL A 96 -1.42 6.79 9.84
C VAL A 96 -1.03 7.64 11.05
N ALA A 97 -2.03 8.27 11.67
CA ALA A 97 -1.86 9.10 12.86
C ALA A 97 -1.61 8.23 14.12
N PRO A 98 -1.12 8.83 15.22
CA PRO A 98 -0.99 8.12 16.49
C PRO A 98 -2.33 7.51 16.97
N GLY A 99 -2.31 6.23 17.34
CA GLY A 99 -3.48 5.47 17.78
C GLY A 99 -4.43 5.05 16.65
N GLU A 100 -4.10 5.32 15.39
CA GLU A 100 -4.96 5.00 14.24
C GLU A 100 -4.72 3.57 13.74
N THR A 101 -5.79 2.95 13.24
CA THR A 101 -5.73 1.71 12.46
C THR A 101 -6.45 1.91 11.13
N VAL A 102 -5.74 1.71 10.03
CA VAL A 102 -6.26 1.79 8.66
C VAL A 102 -6.29 0.39 8.07
N THR A 103 -7.40 0.01 7.43
CA THR A 103 -7.49 -1.21 6.63
C THR A 103 -7.92 -0.87 5.21
N THR A 104 -7.16 -1.34 4.23
CA THR A 104 -7.35 -1.06 2.81
C THR A 104 -7.01 -2.27 1.94
N THR A 105 -7.23 -2.18 0.63
CA THR A 105 -6.72 -3.12 -0.36
C THR A 105 -5.49 -2.55 -1.07
N ILE A 106 -4.65 -3.43 -1.61
CA ILE A 106 -3.46 -3.04 -2.39
C ILE A 106 -3.84 -2.97 -3.86
N ASP A 107 -3.89 -1.74 -4.36
CA ASP A 107 -4.26 -1.45 -5.74
C ASP A 107 -3.21 -1.95 -6.74
N GLY A 108 -3.66 -2.29 -7.95
CA GLY A 108 -2.78 -2.71 -9.04
C GLY A 108 -2.17 -4.11 -8.91
N TRP A 109 -2.43 -4.84 -7.82
CA TRP A 109 -1.88 -6.18 -7.60
C TRP A 109 -2.51 -7.25 -8.51
N ALA A 110 -1.66 -7.93 -9.27
CA ALA A 110 -1.98 -9.14 -10.03
C ALA A 110 -1.37 -10.39 -9.38
N ARG A 111 -1.92 -11.55 -9.74
CA ARG A 111 -1.46 -12.83 -9.20
C ARG A 111 0.03 -13.05 -9.51
N GLY A 112 0.82 -13.16 -8.46
CA GLY A 112 2.25 -13.43 -8.54
C GLY A 112 3.11 -12.20 -8.24
N ASP A 113 2.51 -11.01 -8.26
CA ASP A 113 3.21 -9.76 -7.99
C ASP A 113 3.75 -9.72 -6.56
N VAL A 114 4.81 -8.94 -6.42
CA VAL A 114 5.48 -8.62 -5.18
C VAL A 114 5.00 -7.26 -4.70
N THR A 115 4.63 -7.18 -3.42
CA THR A 115 4.37 -5.91 -2.76
C THR A 115 5.60 -5.45 -1.99
N VAL A 116 5.99 -4.21 -2.15
CA VAL A 116 7.03 -3.56 -1.34
C VAL A 116 6.38 -2.49 -0.48
N TYR A 117 6.70 -2.50 0.81
CA TYR A 117 6.32 -1.48 1.77
C TYR A 117 7.54 -0.65 2.15
N LEU A 118 7.39 0.67 2.13
CA LEU A 118 8.37 1.62 2.62
C LEU A 118 7.69 2.56 3.61
N GLY A 119 8.24 2.69 4.82
CA GLY A 119 7.68 3.53 5.87
C GLY A 119 8.61 4.67 6.25
N GLU A 120 8.04 5.86 6.40
CA GLU A 120 8.72 7.10 6.80
C GLU A 120 8.05 7.71 8.03
N LYS A 121 8.88 8.22 8.96
CA LYS A 121 8.44 8.91 10.17
C LYS A 121 8.29 10.39 9.88
N ILE A 122 7.04 10.88 9.86
CA ILE A 122 6.73 12.25 9.41
C ILE A 122 7.38 13.31 10.30
N SER A 123 7.34 13.11 11.63
CA SER A 123 7.85 14.09 12.59
C SER A 123 9.37 14.23 12.61
N ASP A 124 10.10 13.35 11.91
CA ASP A 124 11.56 13.35 11.83
C ASP A 124 12.02 13.64 10.40
N ASN A 125 11.47 14.69 9.77
CA ASN A 125 11.77 15.06 8.38
C ASN A 125 11.60 13.88 7.40
N GLU A 126 10.52 13.13 7.53
CA GLU A 126 10.24 11.98 6.65
C GLU A 126 11.41 10.97 6.65
N THR A 127 12.03 10.74 7.81
CA THR A 127 13.10 9.73 7.93
C THR A 127 12.54 8.34 7.60
N HIS A 128 13.21 7.64 6.69
CA HIS A 128 12.96 6.24 6.37
C HIS A 128 13.24 5.34 7.57
N VAL A 129 12.26 4.51 7.93
CA VAL A 129 12.31 3.64 9.13
C VAL A 129 11.92 2.19 8.85
N TYR A 130 11.35 1.89 7.68
CA TYR A 130 10.85 0.56 7.39
C TYR A 130 10.93 0.25 5.90
N THR A 131 11.45 -0.94 5.58
CA THR A 131 11.32 -1.54 4.26
C THR A 131 10.94 -3.00 4.41
N ARG A 132 9.96 -3.45 3.64
CA ARG A 132 9.60 -4.87 3.60
C ARG A 132 9.03 -5.29 2.26
N MET A 133 9.60 -6.33 1.69
CA MET A 133 9.07 -7.02 0.52
C MET A 133 8.18 -8.20 0.93
N ARG A 134 7.07 -8.39 0.23
CA ARG A 134 6.14 -9.52 0.38
C ARG A 134 5.93 -10.22 -0.95
N THR A 135 6.27 -11.51 -0.94
CA THR A 135 6.05 -12.41 -2.07
C THR A 135 5.03 -13.46 -1.64
N CYS A 136 3.76 -13.25 -2.00
CA CYS A 136 2.70 -14.23 -1.83
C CYS A 136 2.12 -14.54 -3.23
N PRO A 137 2.17 -15.79 -3.71
CA PRO A 137 1.86 -16.11 -5.11
C PRO A 137 0.36 -16.23 -5.43
N ARG A 138 -0.52 -16.12 -4.43
CA ARG A 138 -1.97 -16.39 -4.54
C ARG A 138 -2.79 -15.21 -4.07
N THR A 139 -4.02 -15.09 -4.58
CA THR A 139 -5.02 -14.09 -4.14
C THR A 139 -5.50 -14.33 -2.71
N GLY A 140 -6.12 -13.34 -2.07
CA GLY A 140 -6.68 -13.48 -0.71
C GLY A 140 -5.68 -13.30 0.42
N GLN A 141 -4.57 -12.60 0.14
CA GLN A 141 -3.51 -12.31 1.10
C GLN A 141 -3.97 -11.29 2.13
N LYS A 142 -3.43 -11.39 3.33
CA LYS A 142 -3.58 -10.38 4.38
C LYS A 142 -2.23 -9.94 4.88
N HIS A 143 -1.92 -8.67 4.73
CA HIS A 143 -0.68 -8.06 5.18
C HIS A 143 -0.97 -7.16 6.38
N SER A 144 -0.02 -7.08 7.30
CA SER A 144 -0.07 -6.10 8.38
C SER A 144 1.26 -5.40 8.57
N VAL A 145 1.18 -4.13 8.97
CA VAL A 145 2.30 -3.33 9.48
C VAL A 145 1.84 -2.69 10.78
N THR A 146 2.64 -2.83 11.83
CA THR A 146 2.38 -2.24 13.15
C THR A 146 3.59 -1.40 13.55
N PHE A 147 3.37 -0.11 13.75
CA PHE A 147 4.31 0.80 14.41
C PHE A 147 4.03 0.74 15.92
N LYS A 148 5.02 0.41 16.74
CA LYS A 148 4.87 0.12 18.17
C LYS A 148 5.26 1.33 19.03
N GLU A 149 4.76 1.35 20.26
CA GLU A 149 5.05 2.39 21.27
C GLU A 149 6.56 2.60 21.53
N ASP A 150 7.38 1.54 21.38
CA ASP A 150 8.84 1.60 21.60
C ASP A 150 9.63 2.05 20.35
N GLY A 151 8.94 2.53 19.32
CA GLY A 151 9.51 2.85 18.01
C GLY A 151 9.86 1.62 17.18
N GLY A 152 9.59 0.41 17.68
CA GLY A 152 9.74 -0.82 16.93
C GLY A 152 8.70 -0.92 15.81
N ILE A 153 9.08 -1.56 14.71
CA ILE A 153 8.18 -1.77 13.57
C ILE A 153 8.14 -3.26 13.27
N SER A 154 6.94 -3.81 13.11
CA SER A 154 6.76 -5.20 12.70
C SER A 154 5.81 -5.29 11.53
N GLY A 155 6.13 -6.13 10.56
CA GLY A 155 5.21 -6.48 9.50
C GLY A 155 4.98 -7.99 9.44
N SER A 156 3.76 -8.39 9.10
CA SER A 156 3.40 -9.79 8.90
C SER A 156 2.60 -9.97 7.61
N SER A 157 2.47 -11.23 7.17
CA SER A 157 1.69 -11.60 5.98
C SER A 157 1.15 -13.01 6.14
N LEU A 158 -0.14 -13.18 5.88
CA LEU A 158 -0.79 -14.47 5.70
C LEU A 158 -1.01 -14.68 4.20
N CYS A 159 -0.29 -15.63 3.62
CA CYS A 159 -0.54 -16.10 2.25
C CYS A 159 -1.57 -17.27 2.29
N ALA A 160 -2.38 -17.38 1.24
CA ALA A 160 -3.33 -18.48 1.02
C ALA A 160 -2.73 -19.71 0.33
#